data_AF-A0A8H6LZU2-F1
#
_entry.id   AF-A0A8H6LZU2-F1
#
_cell.length_a   1.000
_cell.length_b   1.000
_cell.length_c   1.000
_cell.angle_alpha   90.00
_cell.angle_beta   90.00
_cell.angle_gamma   90.00
#
_symmetry.space_group_name_H-M   'P 1'
#
loop_
_entity.id
_entity.type
_entity.pdbx_description
1 polymer ?
#
loop_
_entity_poly.entity_id
_entity_poly.type
_entity_poly.pdbx_seq_one_letter_code
_entity_poly.pdbx_strand_id
1 'polypeptide(L)'
;MKFTLISISVPLIMALSLVEAAPVPTPRIWSVGVHWTKHSQSAVSAGKGKGVDVWECVREHDSTPGTQPPNAVYWRHVGRR
;
A
#
# COMPACT_ATOMS: atom_id res chain seq x y z
N MET A 1 -51.24 13.99 25.93
CA MET A 1 -50.06 13.10 25.79
C MET A 1 -48.96 13.89 25.10
N LYS A 2 -47.85 14.13 25.80
CA LYS A 2 -46.71 14.95 25.36
C LYS A 2 -45.70 14.02 24.69
N PHE A 3 -45.48 14.16 23.39
CA PHE A 3 -44.34 13.55 22.70
C PHE A 3 -43.26 14.63 22.51
N THR A 4 -42.29 14.64 23.43
CA THR A 4 -41.04 15.39 23.26
C THR A 4 -40.16 14.56 22.33
N LEU A 5 -40.17 14.86 21.04
CA LEU A 5 -39.21 14.30 20.10
C LEU A 5 -37.97 15.20 20.06
N ILE A 6 -36.88 14.58 20.49
CA ILE A 6 -35.55 15.13 20.66
C ILE A 6 -35.03 15.61 19.30
N SER A 7 -34.61 16.88 19.28
CA SER A 7 -33.80 17.47 18.23
C SER A 7 -32.49 16.69 18.11
N ILE A 8 -32.44 15.75 17.17
CA ILE A 8 -31.17 15.14 16.73
C ILE A 8 -30.79 15.92 15.47
N SER A 9 -29.91 16.90 15.65
CA SER A 9 -29.23 17.59 14.57
C SER A 9 -28.51 16.56 13.68
N VAL A 10 -29.02 16.38 12.46
CA VAL A 10 -28.43 15.55 11.41
C VAL A 10 -27.47 16.37 10.52
N PRO A 11 -26.34 16.90 11.03
CA PRO A 11 -25.24 17.14 10.11
C PRO A 11 -23.88 16.58 10.56
N LEU A 12 -23.80 15.80 11.65
CA LEU A 12 -22.49 15.35 12.16
C LEU A 12 -22.06 13.94 11.72
N ILE A 13 -22.97 13.09 11.24
CA ILE A 13 -22.64 11.69 10.91
C ILE A 13 -21.99 11.55 9.51
N MET A 14 -22.08 12.58 8.65
CA MET A 14 -21.47 12.54 7.31
C MET A 14 -19.96 12.89 7.29
N ALA A 15 -19.34 13.18 8.44
CA ALA A 15 -17.91 13.53 8.49
C ALA A 15 -16.97 12.33 8.73
N LEU A 16 -17.50 11.11 8.84
CA LEU A 16 -16.73 9.92 9.27
C LEU A 16 -16.62 8.78 8.25
N SER A 17 -16.90 9.04 6.96
CA SER A 17 -16.75 8.05 5.88
C SER A 17 -15.67 8.38 4.85
N LEU A 18 -14.81 9.36 5.09
CA LEU A 18 -13.66 9.66 4.23
C LEU A 18 -12.38 9.85 5.06
N VAL A 19 -12.07 8.87 5.92
CA VAL A 19 -10.69 8.39 5.88
C VAL A 19 -10.61 7.63 4.57
N GLU A 20 -10.29 8.36 3.49
CA GLU A 20 -9.67 7.79 2.33
C GLU A 20 -8.52 6.95 2.88
N ALA A 21 -8.74 5.66 3.07
CA ALA A 21 -7.66 4.72 3.24
C ALA A 21 -6.89 4.90 1.95
N ALA A 22 -5.84 5.74 1.99
CA ALA A 22 -4.94 5.99 0.88
C ALA A 22 -4.74 4.63 0.23
N PRO A 23 -5.11 4.47 -1.06
CA PRO A 23 -5.28 3.16 -1.66
C PRO A 23 -4.03 2.37 -1.33
N VAL A 24 -4.15 1.35 -0.46
CA VAL A 24 -2.98 0.61 0.00
C VAL A 24 -2.35 0.09 -1.28
N PRO A 25 -1.16 0.57 -1.67
CA PRO A 25 -0.68 0.37 -3.03
C PRO A 25 -0.62 -1.13 -3.25
N THR A 26 -1.32 -1.61 -4.26
CA THR A 26 -1.35 -3.04 -4.54
C THR A 26 0.09 -3.45 -4.88
N PRO A 27 0.72 -4.35 -4.10
CA PRO A 27 2.10 -4.69 -4.32
C PRO A 27 2.19 -5.38 -5.68
N ARG A 28 2.85 -4.72 -6.64
CA ARG A 28 2.99 -5.24 -8.00
C ARG A 28 4.11 -6.27 -8.05
N ILE A 29 3.97 -7.28 -8.89
CA ILE A 29 5.06 -8.26 -9.06
C ILE A 29 6.23 -7.55 -9.75
N TRP A 30 7.45 -7.76 -9.25
CA TRP A 30 8.64 -7.18 -9.87
C TRP A 30 8.80 -7.67 -11.32
N SER A 31 8.96 -6.74 -12.27
CA SER A 31 9.09 -7.02 -13.70
C SER A 31 10.12 -6.08 -14.33
N VAL A 32 10.90 -6.58 -15.29
CA VAL A 32 11.89 -5.77 -16.03
C VAL A 32 11.19 -4.74 -16.92
N GLY A 33 11.74 -3.53 -17.01
CA GLY A 33 11.18 -2.43 -17.80
C GLY A 33 10.03 -1.67 -17.14
N VAL A 34 9.69 -2.00 -15.88
CA VAL A 34 8.70 -1.25 -15.10
C VAL A 34 9.37 -0.09 -14.38
N HIS A 35 8.82 1.11 -14.56
CA HIS A 35 9.22 2.28 -13.80
C HIS A 35 8.63 2.23 -12.38
N TRP A 36 9.48 2.28 -11.36
CA TRP A 36 9.06 2.30 -9.97
C TRP A 36 9.21 3.69 -9.39
N THR A 37 8.09 4.32 -9.06
CA THR A 37 8.09 5.56 -8.30
C THR A 37 8.49 5.31 -6.85
N LYS A 38 8.97 6.35 -6.17
CA LYS A 38 9.25 6.30 -4.73
C LYS A 38 7.99 5.90 -3.95
N HIS A 39 8.14 5.04 -2.95
CA HIS A 39 7.06 4.43 -2.16
C HIS A 39 6.19 3.39 -2.89
N SER A 40 6.49 3.06 -4.15
CA SER A 40 5.81 1.95 -4.82
C SER A 40 6.18 0.61 -4.17
N GLN A 41 5.20 -0.28 -4.03
CA GLN A 41 5.39 -1.59 -3.40
C GLN A 41 5.53 -2.69 -4.46
N SER A 42 6.55 -3.53 -4.31
CA SER A 42 6.73 -4.76 -5.06
C SER A 42 6.55 -5.99 -4.19
N ALA A 43 5.96 -7.03 -4.77
CA ALA A 43 5.83 -8.35 -4.16
C ALA A 43 6.80 -9.32 -4.86
N VAL A 44 7.67 -9.95 -4.08
CA VAL A 44 8.58 -10.99 -4.56
C VAL A 44 8.36 -12.23 -3.70
N SER A 45 8.26 -13.40 -4.33
CA SER A 45 8.12 -14.64 -3.57
C SER A 45 9.35 -14.85 -2.69
N ALA A 46 9.12 -15.07 -1.39
CA ALA A 46 10.16 -15.24 -0.36
C ALA A 46 10.97 -16.54 -0.48
N GLY A 47 10.83 -17.27 -1.60
CA GLY A 47 11.34 -18.62 -1.79
C GLY A 47 10.40 -19.71 -1.25
N LYS A 48 10.60 -20.94 -1.76
CA LYS A 48 9.83 -22.20 -1.52
C LYS A 48 8.84 -22.13 -0.35
N GLY A 49 7.60 -21.71 -0.64
CA GLY A 49 6.45 -21.83 0.27
C GLY A 49 6.42 -20.89 1.47
N LYS A 50 7.32 -19.89 1.56
CA LYS A 50 7.40 -18.97 2.70
C LYS A 50 6.56 -17.69 2.57
N GLY A 51 5.66 -17.62 1.59
CA GLY A 51 4.81 -16.45 1.34
C GLY A 51 5.43 -15.46 0.36
N VAL A 52 4.89 -14.25 0.34
CA VAL A 52 5.31 -13.14 -0.52
C VAL A 52 5.96 -12.08 0.35
N ASP A 53 7.24 -11.80 0.11
CA ASP A 53 7.92 -10.67 0.74
C ASP A 53 7.55 -9.40 -0.04
N VAL A 54 7.08 -8.40 0.69
CA VAL A 54 6.72 -7.08 0.18
C VAL A 54 7.88 -6.13 0.41
N TRP A 55 8.29 -5.49 -0.67
CA TRP A 55 9.37 -4.52 -0.73
C TRP A 55 8.83 -3.17 -1.16
N GLU A 56 9.38 -2.08 -0.65
CA GLU A 56 9.01 -0.73 -1.03
C GLU A 56 10.19 -0.04 -1.70
N CYS A 57 9.90 0.62 -2.80
CA CYS A 57 10.86 1.39 -3.56
C CYS A 57 11.27 2.64 -2.77
N VAL A 58 12.52 2.70 -2.33
CA VAL A 58 13.08 3.83 -1.59
C VAL A 58 13.57 4.92 -2.55
N ARG A 59 13.90 4.54 -3.78
CA ARG A 59 14.47 5.41 -4.81
C ARG A 59 13.84 5.11 -6.16
N GLU A 60 13.28 6.14 -6.77
CA GLU A 60 12.70 6.06 -8.11
C GLU A 60 13.73 5.58 -9.13
N HIS A 61 13.36 4.55 -9.91
CA HIS A 61 14.22 3.94 -10.91
C HIS A 61 13.42 3.08 -11.89
N ASP A 62 14.02 2.81 -13.05
CA ASP A 62 13.53 1.80 -13.98
C ASP A 62 14.04 0.41 -13.61
N SER A 63 13.16 -0.60 -13.66
CA SER A 63 13.54 -1.98 -13.40
C SER A 63 14.49 -2.49 -14.46
N THR A 64 15.75 -2.66 -14.08
CA THR A 64 16.76 -3.29 -14.92
C THR A 64 17.21 -4.60 -14.28
N PRO A 65 17.72 -5.56 -15.06
CA PRO A 65 18.32 -6.76 -14.49
C PRO A 65 19.40 -6.35 -13.46
N GLY A 66 19.25 -6.79 -12.21
CA GLY A 66 20.13 -6.41 -11.10
C GLY A 66 19.56 -5.37 -10.12
N THR A 67 18.46 -4.69 -10.46
CA THR A 67 17.73 -3.85 -9.50
C THR A 67 16.60 -4.61 -8.79
N GLN A 68 16.50 -5.93 -8.94
CA GLN A 68 15.49 -6.72 -8.24
C GLN A 68 15.73 -6.75 -6.72
N PRO A 69 14.66 -6.85 -5.90
CA PRO A 69 14.80 -7.27 -4.50
C PRO A 69 15.56 -8.61 -4.41
N PRO A 70 16.45 -8.82 -3.44
CA PRO A 70 16.70 -8.04 -2.22
C PRO A 70 17.85 -7.01 -2.33
N ASN A 71 17.68 -5.96 -3.15
CA ASN A 71 18.67 -4.90 -3.29
C ASN A 71 18.35 -3.70 -2.37
N ALA A 72 19.10 -3.54 -1.27
CA ALA A 72 18.90 -2.49 -0.27
C ALA A 72 19.13 -1.05 -0.77
N VAL A 73 19.73 -0.87 -1.96
CA VAL A 73 19.94 0.46 -2.57
C VAL A 73 18.63 1.05 -3.07
N TYR A 74 17.75 0.19 -3.59
CA TYR A 74 16.49 0.59 -4.21
C TYR A 74 15.26 0.13 -3.42
N TRP A 75 15.39 -0.94 -2.64
CA TRP A 75 14.27 -1.61 -1.98
C TRP A 75 14.44 -1.68 -0.48
N ARG A 76 13.37 -1.36 0.23
CA ARG A 76 13.23 -1.55 1.68
C ARG A 76 12.27 -2.70 1.93
N HIS A 77 12.66 -3.66 2.75
CA HIS A 77 11.75 -4.72 3.17
C HIS A 77 10.65 -4.13 4.06
N VAL A 78 9.39 -4.31 3.68
CA VAL A 78 8.23 -3.80 4.41
C VAL A 78 7.69 -4.89 5.35
N GLY A 79 7.66 -6.13 4.86
CA GLY A 79 7.10 -7.24 5.59
C GLY A 79 6.71 -8.37 4.65
N ARG A 80 5.98 -9.34 5.17
CA ARG A 80 5.58 -10.55 4.46
C ARG A 80 4.07 -10.71 4.47
N ARG A 81 3.50 -11.19 3.36
CA ARG A 81 2.08 -11.53 3.21
C ARG A 81 1.89 -12.97 2.72
#